data_AF-A0A7R9KZI5-F1
#
_entry.id   AF-A0A7R9KZI5-F1
#
_cell.length_a   1.000
_cell.length_b   1.000
_cell.length_c   1.000
_cell.angle_alpha   90.00
_cell.angle_beta   90.00
_cell.angle_gamma   90.00
#
_symmetry.space_group_name_H-M   'P 1'
#
loop_
_entity.id
_entity.type
_entity.pdbx_description
1 polymer ?
#
loop_
_entity_poly.entity_id
_entity_poly.type
_entity_poly.pdbx_seq_one_letter_code
_entity_poly.pdbx_strand_id
1 'polypeptide(L)'
;MADTKTGKFVQISSNNFEQLLKQLGVPDDQVAKWSGAKHTIEMSKTGDEVHIMSTNGDHVRDTKFKLGVKYSEKFNGKDVQAIGVKEGNRITHTIGEGDKQLKVVYEWNGNELRVTSTAGPVVAVRTYAKQ
;
A
#
# COMPACT_ATOMS: atom_id res chain seq x y z
N MET A 1 2.82 21.52 -12.45
CA MET A 1 2.65 21.27 -11.01
C MET A 1 1.95 19.94 -10.90
N ALA A 2 2.65 18.88 -10.49
CA ALA A 2 2.15 17.51 -10.62
C ALA A 2 1.35 17.12 -9.37
N ASP A 3 0.06 17.46 -9.39
CA ASP A 3 -0.97 17.04 -8.44
C ASP A 3 -0.79 15.56 -8.10
N THR A 4 -0.25 15.30 -6.92
CA THR A 4 -0.04 13.94 -6.44
C THR A 4 -1.36 13.48 -5.87
N LYS A 5 -2.36 13.32 -6.75
CA LYS A 5 -3.75 12.89 -6.51
C LYS A 5 -4.02 12.57 -5.03
N THR A 6 -4.14 13.64 -4.26
CA THR A 6 -4.37 13.62 -2.82
C THR A 6 -5.85 13.47 -2.56
N GLY A 7 -6.19 12.86 -1.45
CA GLY A 7 -7.57 12.64 -1.04
C GLY A 7 -7.79 11.28 -0.38
N LYS A 8 -9.05 11.05 -0.04
CA LYS A 8 -9.52 9.80 0.55
C LYS A 8 -10.01 8.87 -0.54
N PHE A 9 -9.59 7.61 -0.47
CA PHE A 9 -9.95 6.55 -1.38
C PHE A 9 -10.54 5.39 -0.57
N VAL A 10 -11.71 4.90 -0.98
CA VAL A 10 -12.42 3.81 -0.28
C VAL A 10 -12.40 2.58 -1.18
N GLN A 11 -12.06 1.42 -0.60
CA GLN A 11 -12.01 0.17 -1.33
C GLN A 11 -13.39 -0.16 -1.90
N ILE A 12 -13.44 -0.40 -3.21
CA ILE A 12 -14.64 -0.87 -3.92
C ILE A 12 -14.49 -2.31 -4.40
N SER A 13 -13.25 -2.78 -4.58
CA SER A 13 -12.96 -4.16 -4.99
C SER A 13 -11.64 -4.62 -4.41
N SER A 14 -11.55 -5.90 -4.07
CA SER A 14 -10.34 -6.55 -3.61
C SER A 14 -10.27 -7.95 -4.17
N ASN A 15 -9.17 -8.28 -4.83
CA ASN A 15 -8.94 -9.58 -5.40
C ASN A 15 -7.63 -10.16 -4.91
N ASN A 16 -7.66 -11.42 -4.48
CA ASN A 16 -6.49 -12.19 -4.06
C ASN A 16 -5.70 -11.62 -2.86
N PHE A 17 -6.30 -10.73 -2.06
CA PHE A 17 -5.64 -10.10 -0.93
C PHE A 17 -5.35 -11.07 0.23
N GLU A 18 -6.24 -12.03 0.48
CA GLU A 18 -6.04 -13.07 1.49
C GLU A 18 -4.78 -13.90 1.21
N GLN A 19 -4.60 -14.34 -0.03
CA GLN A 19 -3.42 -15.10 -0.43
C GLN A 19 -2.13 -14.29 -0.24
N LEU A 20 -2.17 -12.99 -0.54
CA LEU A 20 -1.04 -12.10 -0.33
C LEU A 20 -0.68 -12.02 1.15
N LEU A 21 -1.65 -11.83 2.04
CA LEU A 21 -1.39 -11.78 3.49
C LEU A 21 -0.80 -13.10 4.01
N LYS A 22 -1.33 -14.24 3.55
CA LYS A 22 -0.76 -15.56 3.88
C LYS A 22 0.67 -15.72 3.38
N GLN A 23 0.97 -15.26 2.16
CA GLN A 23 2.32 -15.25 1.60
C GLN A 23 3.29 -14.38 2.40
N LEU A 24 2.80 -13.28 2.97
CA LEU A 24 3.56 -12.43 3.88
C LEU A 24 3.71 -13.05 5.29
N GLY A 25 3.11 -14.20 5.57
CA GLY A 25 3.18 -14.85 6.88
C GLY A 25 2.29 -14.21 7.94
N VAL A 26 1.23 -13.52 7.52
CA VAL A 26 0.20 -13.00 8.43
C VAL A 26 -0.63 -14.17 8.97
N PRO A 27 -0.87 -14.27 10.29
CA PRO A 27 -1.70 -15.33 10.87
C PRO A 27 -3.13 -15.35 10.32
N ASP A 28 -3.73 -16.53 10.12
CA ASP A 28 -5.05 -16.68 9.48
C ASP A 28 -6.17 -15.85 10.14
N ASP A 29 -6.14 -15.67 11.47
CA ASP A 29 -7.08 -14.82 12.20
C ASP A 29 -7.02 -13.35 11.73
N GLN A 30 -5.80 -12.83 11.54
CA GLN A 30 -5.58 -11.48 11.02
C GLN A 30 -5.93 -11.38 9.53
N VAL A 31 -5.66 -12.44 8.76
CA VAL A 31 -6.02 -12.51 7.32
C VAL A 31 -7.52 -12.33 7.13
N ALA A 32 -8.34 -13.09 7.89
CA ALA A 32 -9.79 -13.01 7.81
C ALA A 32 -10.30 -11.61 8.22
N LYS A 33 -9.77 -11.07 9.32
CA LYS A 33 -10.11 -9.73 9.79
C LYS A 33 -9.80 -8.65 8.76
N TRP A 34 -8.61 -8.69 8.17
CA TRP A 34 -8.15 -7.66 7.22
C TRP A 34 -8.79 -7.78 5.84
N SER A 35 -9.22 -8.98 5.45
CA SER A 35 -9.85 -9.21 4.15
C SER A 35 -11.35 -8.91 4.16
N GLY A 36 -12.00 -9.10 5.31
CA GLY A 36 -13.40 -8.69 5.52
C GLY A 36 -13.57 -7.19 5.82
N ALA A 37 -12.49 -6.49 6.17
CA ALA A 37 -12.55 -5.06 6.49
C ALA A 37 -12.59 -4.18 5.24
N LYS A 38 -13.30 -3.05 5.32
CA LYS A 38 -13.24 -2.00 4.31
C LYS A 38 -11.95 -1.21 4.49
N HIS A 39 -11.07 -1.32 3.50
CA HIS A 39 -9.83 -0.54 3.47
C HIS A 39 -10.09 0.88 2.95
N THR A 40 -9.59 1.89 3.65
CA THR A 40 -9.54 3.27 3.17
C THR A 40 -8.11 3.76 3.14
N ILE A 41 -7.79 4.59 2.14
CA ILE A 41 -6.46 5.17 1.96
C ILE A 41 -6.64 6.67 1.88
N GLU A 42 -5.93 7.39 2.73
CA GLU A 42 -5.82 8.85 2.68
C GLU A 42 -4.40 9.19 2.26
N MET A 43 -4.27 9.84 1.10
CA MET A 43 -2.98 10.26 0.57
C MET A 43 -2.89 11.78 0.62
N SER A 44 -1.83 12.29 1.23
CA SER A 44 -1.47 13.69 1.24
C SER A 44 0.00 13.84 0.81
N LYS A 45 0.33 14.97 0.20
CA LYS A 45 1.69 15.29 -0.19
C LYS A 45 2.02 16.70 0.25
N THR A 46 3.16 16.85 0.90
CA THR A 46 3.68 18.12 1.38
C THR A 46 5.10 18.30 0.86
N GLY A 47 5.29 19.14 -0.15
CA GLY A 47 6.60 19.31 -0.80
C GLY A 47 7.09 17.99 -1.43
N ASP A 48 8.15 17.41 -0.87
CA ASP A 48 8.74 16.13 -1.30
C ASP A 48 8.32 14.93 -0.44
N GLU A 49 7.56 15.19 0.63
CA GLU A 49 7.06 14.17 1.54
C GLU A 49 5.69 13.68 1.11
N VAL A 50 5.54 12.36 1.02
CA VAL A 50 4.27 11.68 0.78
C VAL A 50 3.84 11.05 2.09
N HIS A 51 2.60 11.31 2.45
CA HIS A 51 1.95 10.76 3.62
C HIS A 51 0.78 9.89 3.15
N ILE A 52 0.86 8.61 3.48
CA ILE A 52 -0.17 7.61 3.19
C ILE A 52 -0.67 7.09 4.51
N MET A 53 -1.94 7.36 4.81
CA MET A 53 -2.66 6.77 5.92
C MET A 53 -3.56 5.66 5.38
N SER A 54 -3.26 4.42 5.72
CA SER A 54 -4.06 3.25 5.33
C SER A 54 -4.82 2.75 6.55
N THR A 55 -6.14 2.68 6.44
CA THR A 55 -7.02 2.21 7.51
C THR A 55 -7.74 0.95 7.05
N ASN A 56 -7.60 -0.13 7.79
CA ASN A 56 -8.24 -1.41 7.50
C ASN A 56 -8.96 -1.95 8.74
N GLY A 57 -10.26 -1.67 8.86
CA GLY A 57 -11.00 -1.95 10.10
C GLY A 57 -10.40 -1.16 11.25
N ASP A 58 -9.97 -1.84 12.31
CA ASP A 58 -9.32 -1.21 13.47
C ASP A 58 -7.81 -0.94 13.27
N HIS A 59 -7.21 -1.43 12.18
CA HIS A 59 -5.78 -1.25 11.93
C HIS A 59 -5.54 0.03 11.13
N VAL A 60 -4.97 1.05 11.78
CA VAL A 60 -4.54 2.29 11.13
C VAL A 60 -3.03 2.28 10.98
N ARG A 61 -2.56 2.54 9.76
CA ARG A 61 -1.14 2.64 9.42
C ARG A 61 -0.84 4.01 8.85
N ASP A 62 -0.12 4.81 9.60
CA ASP A 62 0.39 6.12 9.18
C ASP A 62 1.81 5.95 8.62
N THR A 63 1.99 6.19 7.32
CA THR A 63 3.31 6.05 6.66
C THR A 63 3.69 7.37 6.03
N LYS A 64 4.78 7.98 6.50
CA LYS A 64 5.35 9.21 5.95
C LYS A 64 6.73 8.93 5.41
N PHE A 65 6.94 9.19 4.13
CA PHE A 65 8.22 8.95 3.47
C PHE A 65 8.50 9.97 2.38
N LYS A 66 9.77 10.14 2.07
CA LYS A 66 10.22 10.98 0.95
C LYS A 66 10.34 10.14 -0.31
N LEU A 67 9.83 10.66 -1.42
CA LEU A 67 9.92 9.98 -2.71
C LEU A 67 11.38 9.87 -3.15
N GLY A 68 11.80 8.67 -3.56
CA GLY A 68 13.18 8.37 -3.99
C GLY A 68 14.16 8.16 -2.85
N VAL A 69 13.73 8.23 -1.59
CA VAL A 69 14.61 8.07 -0.42
C VAL A 69 14.32 6.71 0.25
N LYS A 70 15.37 5.90 0.43
CA LYS A 70 15.27 4.66 1.20
C LYS A 70 15.13 4.98 2.69
N TYR A 71 14.25 4.29 3.38
CA TYR A 71 14.06 4.40 4.82
C TYR A 71 13.95 3.01 5.45
N SER A 72 14.23 2.91 6.75
CA SER A 72 14.05 1.65 7.48
C SER A 72 12.63 1.60 8.05
N GLU A 73 11.95 0.49 7.85
CA GLU A 73 10.61 0.25 8.37
C GLU A 73 10.53 -1.13 9.00
N LYS A 74 9.76 -1.26 10.08
CA LYS A 74 9.52 -2.56 10.70
C LYS A 74 8.42 -3.30 9.96
N PHE A 75 8.77 -4.38 9.27
CA PHE A 75 7.85 -5.24 8.53
C PHE A 75 7.97 -6.68 9.04
N ASN A 76 6.85 -7.31 9.42
CA ASN A 76 6.83 -8.66 10.00
C ASN A 76 7.81 -8.87 11.17
N GLY A 77 7.93 -7.87 12.04
CA GLY A 77 8.82 -7.93 13.21
C GLY A 77 10.30 -7.72 12.91
N LYS A 78 10.68 -7.47 11.65
CA LYS A 78 12.07 -7.20 11.24
C LYS A 78 12.22 -5.80 10.67
N ASP A 79 13.36 -5.18 10.90
CA ASP A 79 13.76 -3.97 10.20
C ASP A 79 14.11 -4.32 8.76
N VAL A 80 13.41 -3.68 7.82
CA VAL A 80 13.61 -3.85 6.39
C VAL A 80 13.74 -2.49 5.72
N GLN A 81 14.46 -2.44 4.59
CA GLN A 81 14.52 -1.22 3.78
C GLN A 81 13.24 -1.06 2.98
N ALA A 82 12.68 0.14 2.98
CA ALA A 82 11.56 0.54 2.16
C ALA A 82 11.91 1.76 1.30
N ILE A 83 11.33 1.84 0.10
CA ILE A 83 11.49 2.99 -0.80
C ILE A 83 10.20 3.22 -1.59
N GLY A 84 9.74 4.46 -1.61
CA GLY A 84 8.64 4.90 -2.47
C GLY A 84 9.16 5.70 -3.65
N VAL A 85 8.90 5.24 -4.86
CA VAL A 85 9.29 5.94 -6.10
C VAL A 85 8.03 6.39 -6.82
N LYS A 86 7.95 7.67 -7.18
CA LYS A 86 6.83 8.22 -7.97
C LYS A 86 7.26 8.39 -9.42
N GLU A 87 6.49 7.81 -10.33
CA GLU A 87 6.69 7.88 -11.78
C GLU A 87 5.36 8.33 -12.40
N GLY A 88 5.27 9.60 -12.79
CA GLY A 88 4.04 10.16 -13.37
C GLY A 88 2.82 10.04 -12.45
N ASN A 89 1.84 9.24 -12.86
CA ASN A 89 0.60 8.93 -12.13
C ASN A 89 0.66 7.61 -11.37
N ARG A 90 1.86 7.11 -11.06
CA ARG A 90 2.08 5.87 -10.32
C ARG A 90 3.08 6.07 -9.17
N ILE A 91 2.84 5.45 -8.03
CA ILE A 91 3.80 5.31 -6.93
C ILE A 91 4.08 3.82 -6.74
N THR A 92 5.35 3.44 -6.85
CA THR A 92 5.82 2.10 -6.52
C THR A 92 6.49 2.15 -5.16
N HIS A 93 5.84 1.54 -4.16
CA HIS A 93 6.38 1.37 -2.82
C HIS A 93 6.92 -0.05 -2.67
N THR A 94 8.22 -0.18 -2.45
CA THR A 94 8.89 -1.48 -2.28
C THR A 94 9.38 -1.58 -0.85
N ILE A 95 8.99 -2.65 -0.14
CA ILE A 95 9.32 -2.91 1.26
C ILE A 95 10.05 -4.26 1.34
N GLY A 96 11.25 -4.26 1.89
CA GLY A 96 12.12 -5.43 1.98
C GLY A 96 12.88 -5.77 0.70
N GLU A 97 13.76 -6.75 0.85
CA GLU A 97 14.68 -7.24 -0.17
C GLU A 97 14.64 -8.78 -0.20
N GLY A 98 14.86 -9.39 -1.37
CA GLY A 98 14.83 -10.85 -1.57
C GLY A 98 13.42 -11.47 -1.61
N ASP A 99 13.31 -12.75 -1.22
CA ASP A 99 12.07 -13.56 -1.33
C ASP A 99 10.87 -13.06 -0.52
N LYS A 100 11.11 -12.19 0.47
CA LYS A 100 10.05 -11.61 1.32
C LYS A 100 9.75 -10.15 0.98
N GLN A 101 10.18 -9.68 -0.18
CA GLN A 101 9.87 -8.35 -0.68
C GLN A 101 8.36 -8.20 -0.93
N LEU A 102 7.79 -7.12 -0.41
CA LEU A 102 6.46 -6.65 -0.73
C LEU A 102 6.57 -5.43 -1.66
N LYS A 103 6.01 -5.54 -2.85
CA LYS A 103 5.92 -4.44 -3.81
C LYS A 103 4.47 -3.99 -3.91
N VAL A 104 4.20 -2.73 -3.60
CA VAL A 104 2.88 -2.12 -3.68
C VAL A 104 2.90 -1.00 -4.70
N VAL A 105 2.10 -1.14 -5.75
CA VAL A 105 1.99 -0.18 -6.84
C VAL A 105 0.65 0.52 -6.73
N TYR A 106 0.68 1.82 -6.48
CA TYR A 106 -0.46 2.73 -6.50
C TYR A 106 -0.52 3.39 -7.87
N GLU A 107 -1.53 3.09 -8.66
CA GLU A 107 -1.75 3.66 -9.99
C GLU A 107 -3.08 4.39 -10.01
N TRP A 108 -3.07 5.65 -10.42
CA TRP A 108 -4.30 6.43 -10.43
C TRP A 108 -4.86 6.59 -11.84
N ASN A 109 -6.09 6.14 -12.01
CA ASN A 109 -6.87 6.18 -13.25
C ASN A 109 -8.07 7.12 -13.06
N GLY A 110 -7.89 8.40 -13.38
CA GLY A 110 -8.90 9.43 -13.07
C GLY A 110 -9.18 9.53 -11.57
N ASN A 111 -10.44 9.24 -11.20
CA ASN A 111 -10.95 9.21 -9.81
C ASN A 111 -10.79 7.85 -9.12
N GLU A 112 -10.26 6.85 -9.81
CA GLU A 112 -9.99 5.53 -9.25
C GLU A 112 -8.51 5.37 -8.92
N LEU A 113 -8.24 4.68 -7.82
CA LEU A 113 -6.91 4.28 -7.39
C LEU A 113 -6.84 2.76 -7.45
N ARG A 114 -5.97 2.23 -8.29
CA ARG A 114 -5.67 0.82 -8.40
C ARG A 114 -4.40 0.52 -7.61
N VAL A 115 -4.49 -0.38 -6.65
CA VAL A 115 -3.37 -0.82 -5.81
C VAL A 115 -3.05 -2.27 -6.13
N THR A 116 -1.90 -2.50 -6.75
CA THR A 116 -1.40 -3.86 -7.03
C THR A 116 -0.32 -4.18 -6.02
N SER A 117 -0.57 -5.14 -5.15
CA SER A 117 0.40 -5.65 -4.17
C SER A 117 0.97 -6.98 -4.65
N THR A 118 2.27 -7.16 -4.60
CA THR A 118 2.97 -8.36 -5.05
C THR A 118 3.92 -8.83 -3.96
N ALA A 119 3.82 -10.09 -3.58
CA ALA A 119 4.72 -10.76 -2.64
C ALA A 119 5.09 -12.12 -3.22
N GLY A 120 6.36 -12.32 -3.59
CA GLY A 120 6.79 -13.53 -4.29
C GLY A 120 5.93 -13.83 -5.54
N PRO A 121 5.35 -15.04 -5.68
CA PRO A 121 4.50 -15.40 -6.82
C PRO A 121 3.06 -14.88 -6.70
N VAL A 122 2.66 -14.31 -5.56
CA VAL A 122 1.28 -13.89 -5.31
C VAL A 122 1.09 -12.43 -5.65
N VAL A 123 0.04 -12.15 -6.43
CA VAL A 123 -0.39 -10.80 -6.79
C VAL A 123 -1.81 -10.58 -6.27
N ALA A 124 -2.01 -9.51 -5.52
CA ALA A 124 -3.31 -9.00 -5.09
C ALA A 124 -3.58 -7.65 -5.75
N VAL A 125 -4.82 -7.45 -6.19
CA VAL A 125 -5.24 -6.19 -6.83
C VAL A 125 -6.44 -5.66 -6.08
N ARG A 126 -6.34 -4.42 -5.61
CA ARG A 126 -7.41 -3.70 -4.92
C ARG A 126 -7.73 -2.44 -5.69
N THR A 127 -9.01 -2.16 -5.85
CA THR A 127 -9.49 -0.94 -6.52
C THR A 127 -10.22 -0.08 -5.51
N TYR A 128 -9.95 1.21 -5.55
CA TYR A 128 -10.50 2.20 -4.65
C TYR A 128 -11.12 3.33 -5.46
N ALA A 129 -12.28 3.81 -5.03
CA ALA A 129 -12.90 5.02 -5.55
C ALA A 129 -12.54 6.21 -4.67
N LYS A 130 -12.22 7.36 -5.28
CA LYS A 130 -12.08 8.62 -4.54
C LYS A 130 -13.42 8.98 -3.89
N GLN A 131 -13.36 9.31 -2.60
CA GLN A 131 -14.49 9.77 -1.80
C GLN A 131 -14.61 11.30 -1.82
#